data_AF-A0A7R8X3A3-F1
#
_entry.id   AF-A0A7R8X3A3-F1
#
_cell.length_a   1.000
_cell.length_b   1.000
_cell.length_c   1.000
_cell.angle_alpha   90.00
_cell.angle_beta   90.00
_cell.angle_gamma   90.00
#
_symmetry.space_group_name_H-M   'P 1'
#
loop_
_entity.id
_entity.type
_entity.pdbx_description
1 polymer ?
#
loop_
_entity_poly.entity_id
_entity_poly.type
_entity_poly.pdbx_seq_one_letter_code
_entity_poly.pdbx_strand_id
1 'polypeptide(L)'
;MVAHFGLLYRSRVRQASKLIEHVGTHVPAGMPLVVAGDFNDWQRRLGPILQQGLKAEEVMPLDKKNRLARVGSFPSRFPVLGLDRVFARGFKVHEATVLHGPAWAKLSDHAPFVVDLECA
;
A
#
# COMPACT_ATOMS: atom_id res chain seq x y z
N MET A 1 -3.65 -9.96 3.36
CA MET A 1 -2.24 -10.36 3.54
C MET A 1 -1.40 -9.13 3.88
N VAL A 2 -0.32 -9.31 4.65
CA VAL A 2 0.60 -8.23 5.02
C VAL A 2 1.99 -8.49 4.46
N ALA A 3 2.66 -7.46 3.95
CA ALA A 3 4.01 -7.55 3.39
C ALA A 3 4.97 -6.54 4.04
N HIS A 4 6.22 -6.93 4.19
CA HIS A 4 7.33 -6.02 4.51
C HIS A 4 8.51 -6.36 3.59
N PHE A 5 8.83 -5.48 2.64
CA PHE A 5 9.90 -5.73 1.68
C PHE A 5 11.23 -5.13 2.16
N GLY A 6 12.33 -5.77 1.78
CA GLY A 6 13.66 -5.30 2.13
C GLY A 6 14.05 -4.04 1.36
N LEU A 7 15.10 -3.35 1.82
CA LEU A 7 15.52 -2.06 1.24
C LEU A 7 16.12 -2.17 -0.17
N LEU A 8 16.78 -3.30 -0.48
CA LEU A 8 17.47 -3.50 -1.74
C LEU A 8 16.47 -3.76 -2.88
N TYR A 9 16.56 -3.00 -3.98
CA TYR A 9 15.65 -3.14 -5.12
C TYR A 9 15.51 -4.58 -5.63
N ARG A 10 16.63 -5.29 -5.81
CA ARG A 10 16.63 -6.70 -6.26
C ARG A 10 15.89 -7.62 -5.28
N SER A 11 15.98 -7.33 -3.97
CA SER A 11 15.22 -8.06 -2.95
C SER A 11 13.72 -7.80 -3.11
N ARG A 12 13.31 -6.53 -3.21
CA ARG A 12 11.90 -6.16 -3.37
C ARG A 12 11.26 -6.80 -4.59
N VAL A 13 11.97 -6.85 -5.73
CA VAL A 13 11.48 -7.52 -6.94
C VAL A 13 11.25 -9.01 -6.70
N ARG A 14 12.21 -9.71 -6.07
CA ARG A 14 12.06 -11.14 -5.74
C ARG A 14 10.90 -11.37 -4.75
N GLN A 15 10.74 -10.49 -3.77
CA GLN A 15 9.65 -10.57 -2.79
C GLN A 15 8.29 -10.31 -3.45
N ALA A 16 8.19 -9.35 -4.36
CA ALA A 16 6.99 -9.09 -5.16
C ALA A 16 6.60 -10.30 -6.00
N SER A 17 7.56 -10.93 -6.71
CA SER A 17 7.31 -12.14 -7.48
C SER A 17 6.80 -13.28 -6.61
N LYS A 18 7.42 -13.54 -5.46
CA LYS A 18 6.97 -14.57 -4.51
C LYS A 18 5.57 -14.31 -3.96
N LEU A 19 5.25 -13.04 -3.68
CA LEU A 19 3.93 -12.65 -3.22
C LEU A 19 2.86 -12.90 -4.29
N ILE A 20 3.14 -12.52 -5.54
CA ILE A 20 2.24 -12.73 -6.69
C ILE A 20 2.03 -14.24 -6.91
N GLU A 21 3.10 -15.03 -6.92
CA GLU A 21 3.04 -16.48 -7.04
C GLU A 21 2.18 -17.09 -5.93
N HIS A 22 2.46 -16.73 -4.67
CA HIS A 22 1.71 -17.24 -3.53
C HIS A 22 0.22 -16.92 -3.61
N VAL A 23 -0.15 -15.69 -3.97
CA VAL A 23 -1.55 -15.28 -4.16
C VAL A 23 -2.18 -16.06 -5.32
N GLY A 24 -1.48 -16.21 -6.44
CA GLY A 24 -1.98 -16.94 -7.61
C GLY A 24 -2.22 -18.43 -7.33
N THR A 25 -1.43 -19.03 -6.44
CA THR A 25 -1.57 -20.44 -6.05
C THR A 25 -2.67 -20.67 -5.01
N HIS A 26 -2.84 -19.76 -4.05
CA HIS A 26 -3.65 -20.03 -2.85
C HIS A 26 -4.95 -19.22 -2.77
N VAL A 27 -5.09 -18.14 -3.53
CA VAL A 27 -6.27 -17.27 -3.47
C VAL A 27 -7.06 -17.36 -4.77
N PRO A 28 -8.31 -17.90 -4.74
CA PRO A 28 -9.15 -17.97 -5.93
C PRO A 28 -9.32 -16.61 -6.61
N ALA A 29 -9.37 -16.60 -7.94
CA ALA A 29 -9.36 -15.36 -8.72
C ALA A 29 -10.54 -14.42 -8.41
N GLY A 30 -11.72 -14.96 -8.11
CA GLY A 30 -12.92 -14.19 -7.76
C GLY A 30 -13.03 -13.80 -6.28
N MET A 31 -12.07 -14.21 -5.43
CA MET A 31 -12.13 -13.91 -4.00
C MET A 31 -11.61 -12.48 -3.73
N PRO A 32 -12.31 -11.70 -2.88
CA PRO A 32 -11.81 -10.41 -2.41
C PRO A 32 -10.42 -10.57 -1.77
N LEU A 33 -9.52 -9.65 -2.09
CA LEU A 33 -8.15 -9.68 -1.61
C LEU A 33 -7.72 -8.27 -1.21
N VAL A 34 -7.12 -8.17 -0.03
CA VAL A 34 -6.35 -7.00 0.42
C VAL A 34 -4.92 -7.42 0.66
N VAL A 35 -3.96 -6.70 0.07
CA VAL A 35 -2.53 -6.79 0.36
C VAL A 35 -2.06 -5.42 0.83
N ALA A 36 -1.50 -5.35 2.04
CA ALA A 36 -1.06 -4.09 2.61
C ALA A 36 0.31 -4.23 3.32
N GLY A 37 0.99 -3.11 3.55
CA GLY A 37 2.19 -3.04 4.40
C GLY A 37 3.28 -2.16 3.82
N ASP A 38 4.50 -2.28 4.35
CA ASP A 38 5.67 -1.50 3.95
C ASP A 38 6.40 -2.19 2.79
N PHE A 39 6.26 -1.65 1.59
CA PHE A 39 6.92 -2.18 0.40
C PHE A 39 8.33 -1.63 0.21
N ASN A 40 8.74 -0.68 1.05
CA ASN A 40 9.98 0.08 0.93
C ASN A 40 10.19 0.67 -0.48
N ASP A 41 9.17 0.80 -1.32
CA ASP A 41 9.28 1.15 -2.74
C ASP A 41 9.05 2.65 -3.00
N TRP A 42 9.94 3.49 -2.47
CA TRP A 42 9.85 4.96 -2.60
C TRP A 42 9.78 5.48 -4.05
N GLN A 43 10.25 4.71 -5.02
CA GLN A 43 10.32 5.06 -6.45
C GLN A 43 9.11 4.51 -7.19
N ARG A 44 8.23 3.77 -6.50
CA ARG A 44 6.97 3.22 -6.99
C ARG A 44 7.15 2.32 -8.22
N ARG A 45 8.30 1.65 -8.34
CA ARG A 45 8.63 0.80 -9.50
C ARG A 45 7.86 -0.51 -9.51
N LEU A 46 7.42 -0.97 -8.33
CA LEU A 46 6.71 -2.25 -8.18
C LEU A 46 5.21 -2.11 -8.35
N GLY A 47 4.67 -0.89 -8.41
CA GLY A 47 3.23 -0.67 -8.52
C GLY A 47 2.57 -1.36 -9.70
N PRO A 48 3.01 -1.14 -10.95
CA PRO A 48 2.44 -1.83 -12.10
C PRO A 48 2.56 -3.37 -11.99
N ILE A 49 3.70 -3.86 -11.51
CA ILE A 49 3.98 -5.30 -11.35
C ILE A 49 2.99 -5.93 -10.36
N LEU A 50 2.79 -5.29 -9.20
CA LEU A 50 1.89 -5.78 -8.16
C LEU A 50 0.43 -5.66 -8.58
N GLN A 51 0.01 -4.56 -9.22
CA GLN A 51 -1.37 -4.42 -9.70
C GLN A 51 -1.71 -5.51 -10.72
N GLN A 52 -0.84 -5.73 -11.70
CA GLN A 52 -1.04 -6.75 -12.72
C GLN A 52 -1.01 -8.16 -12.13
N GLY A 53 0.02 -8.49 -11.33
CA GLY A 53 0.20 -9.83 -10.78
C GLY A 53 -0.86 -10.21 -9.74
N LEU A 54 -1.30 -9.25 -8.92
CA LEU A 54 -2.35 -9.46 -7.92
C LEU A 54 -3.75 -9.28 -8.49
N LYS A 55 -3.90 -8.79 -9.74
CA LYS A 55 -5.19 -8.39 -10.33
C LYS A 55 -5.99 -7.50 -9.37
N ALA A 56 -5.30 -6.52 -8.79
CA ALA A 56 -5.82 -5.66 -7.73
C ALA A 56 -5.40 -4.22 -7.98
N GLU A 57 -6.27 -3.28 -7.66
CA GLU A 57 -6.01 -1.85 -7.81
C GLU A 57 -5.20 -1.34 -6.61
N GLU A 58 -4.28 -0.41 -6.85
CA GLU A 58 -3.61 0.27 -5.76
C GLU A 58 -4.51 1.36 -5.17
N VAL A 59 -4.77 1.28 -3.87
CA VAL A 59 -5.53 2.31 -3.15
C VAL A 59 -4.60 3.48 -2.85
N MET A 60 -4.99 4.67 -3.32
CA MET A 60 -4.24 5.90 -3.10
C MET A 60 -4.89 6.78 -2.04
N PRO A 61 -4.13 7.30 -1.06
CA PRO A 61 -4.68 8.23 -0.09
C PRO A 61 -5.05 9.55 -0.77
N LEU A 62 -6.19 10.11 -0.37
CA LEU A 62 -6.63 11.43 -0.76
C LEU A 62 -6.37 12.40 0.40
N ASP A 63 -5.70 13.52 0.14
CA ASP A 63 -5.71 14.63 1.08
C ASP A 63 -7.04 15.37 0.95
N LYS A 64 -7.81 15.42 2.06
CA LYS A 64 -9.09 16.14 2.13
C LYS A 64 -8.95 17.65 1.88
N LYS A 65 -7.78 18.23 2.16
CA LYS A 65 -7.47 19.66 1.95
C LYS A 65 -6.85 19.95 0.59
N ASN A 66 -6.10 19.00 0.01
CA ASN A 66 -5.48 19.18 -1.29
C ASN A 66 -5.46 17.87 -2.08
N ARG A 67 -6.52 17.60 -2.86
CA ARG A 67 -6.66 16.36 -3.65
C ARG A 67 -5.50 16.08 -4.64
N LEU A 68 -4.61 17.04 -4.90
CA LEU A 68 -3.39 16.89 -5.71
C LEU A 68 -2.14 16.52 -4.90
N ALA A 69 -2.16 16.69 -3.58
CA ALA A 69 -1.08 16.29 -2.70
C ALA A 69 -1.14 14.76 -2.50
N ARG A 70 -0.24 14.03 -3.16
CA ARG A 70 -0.02 12.61 -2.87
C ARG A 70 0.62 12.54 -1.49
N VAL A 71 -0.17 12.17 -0.47
CA VAL A 71 0.31 12.03 0.91
C VAL A 71 1.00 10.69 1.04
N GLY A 72 2.30 10.69 1.26
CA GLY A 72 3.03 9.48 1.62
C GLY A 72 2.73 9.08 3.06
N SER A 73 3.27 7.96 3.51
CA SER A 73 3.24 7.55 4.92
C SER A 73 4.56 7.87 5.63
N PHE A 74 5.66 8.05 4.89
CA PHE A 74 6.99 8.23 5.45
C PHE A 74 7.66 9.52 4.95
N PRO A 75 8.47 10.22 5.76
CA PRO A 75 8.54 10.10 7.22
C PRO A 75 7.28 10.68 7.88
N SER A 76 6.84 10.15 9.02
CA SER A 76 5.60 10.51 9.72
C SER A 76 5.48 12.00 10.10
N ARG A 77 6.62 12.69 10.28
CA ARG A 77 6.69 14.14 10.52
C ARG A 77 6.32 14.97 9.29
N PHE A 78 6.65 14.47 8.10
CA PHE A 78 6.41 15.10 6.81
C PHE A 78 6.09 14.00 5.77
N PRO A 79 4.86 13.47 5.74
CA PRO A 79 4.55 12.23 5.02
C PRO A 79 4.53 12.43 3.50
N VAL A 80 5.69 12.25 2.85
CA VAL A 80 5.88 12.54 1.41
C VAL A 80 6.20 11.29 0.57
N LEU A 81 6.74 10.24 1.18
CA LEU A 81 7.09 8.98 0.52
C LEU A 81 6.03 7.92 0.83
N GLY A 82 5.43 7.35 -0.22
CA GLY A 82 4.47 6.25 -0.11
C GLY A 82 5.16 4.89 -0.04
N LEU A 83 5.81 4.59 1.09
CA LEU A 83 6.41 3.28 1.35
C LEU A 83 5.34 2.24 1.72
N ASP A 84 4.37 2.66 2.52
CA ASP A 84 3.20 1.86 2.86
C ASP A 84 2.20 1.91 1.72
N ARG A 85 1.73 0.73 1.29
CA ARG A 85 0.86 0.59 0.13
C ARG A 85 -0.23 -0.42 0.40
N VAL A 86 -1.37 -0.20 -0.24
CA VAL A 86 -2.55 -1.08 -0.15
C VAL A 86 -2.99 -1.42 -1.57
N PHE A 87 -3.17 -2.70 -1.84
CA PHE A 87 -3.75 -3.22 -3.07
C PHE A 87 -5.03 -3.98 -2.73
N ALA A 88 -6.11 -3.70 -3.44
CA ALA A 88 -7.41 -4.30 -3.18
C ALA A 88 -8.13 -4.73 -4.47
N ARG A 89 -8.83 -5.87 -4.42
CA ARG A 89 -9.82 -6.29 -5.43
C ARG A 89 -11.05 -6.86 -4.73
N GLY A 90 -12.23 -6.69 -5.34
CA GLY A 90 -13.50 -7.13 -4.75
C GLY A 90 -14.00 -6.22 -3.62
N PHE A 91 -13.52 -4.97 -3.57
CA PHE A 91 -13.93 -3.97 -2.60
C PHE A 91 -14.21 -2.64 -3.27
N LYS A 92 -15.21 -1.93 -2.74
CA LYS A 92 -15.40 -0.49 -2.98
C LYS A 92 -14.59 0.28 -1.92
N VAL A 93 -13.80 1.26 -2.37
CA VAL A 93 -13.03 2.14 -1.48
C VAL A 93 -13.88 3.38 -1.17
N HIS A 94 -14.20 3.58 0.11
CA HIS A 94 -14.93 4.77 0.57
C HIS A 94 -13.99 5.91 0.91
N GLU A 95 -12.95 5.61 1.69
CA GLU A 95 -11.97 6.58 2.12
C GLU A 95 -10.58 5.96 2.15
N ALA A 96 -9.56 6.75 1.85
CA ALA A 96 -8.16 6.40 2.00
C ALA A 96 -7.42 7.64 2.51
N THR A 97 -6.81 7.56 3.70
CA THR A 97 -6.18 8.71 4.35
C THR A 97 -4.92 8.32 5.09
N VAL A 98 -3.97 9.24 5.21
CA VAL A 98 -2.78 9.07 6.05
C VAL A 98 -2.96 9.94 7.29
N LEU A 99 -2.91 9.31 8.47
CA LEU A 99 -3.02 10.00 9.74
C LEU A 99 -1.70 10.67 10.10
N HIS A 100 -1.64 11.99 10.03
CA HIS A 100 -0.41 12.76 10.20
C HIS A 100 -0.50 13.77 11.36
N GLY A 101 0.65 14.25 11.84
CA GLY A 101 0.75 15.27 12.88
C GLY A 101 1.59 14.83 14.09
N PRO A 102 1.81 15.73 15.07
CA PRO A 102 2.78 15.51 16.15
C PRO A 102 2.48 14.30 17.03
N ALA A 103 1.21 13.94 17.22
CA ALA A 103 0.83 12.76 17.98
C ALA A 103 1.28 11.46 17.29
N TRP A 104 1.01 11.33 15.99
CA TRP A 104 1.41 10.18 15.18
C TRP A 104 2.92 10.09 14.98
N ALA A 105 3.58 11.23 14.77
CA ALA A 105 5.03 11.29 14.61
C ALA A 105 5.84 10.91 15.87
N LYS A 106 5.21 10.90 17.05
CA LYS A 106 5.82 10.39 18.29
C LYS A 106 5.74 8.86 18.42
N LEU A 107 4.83 8.22 17.69
CA LEU A 107 4.55 6.78 17.81
C LEU A 107 5.37 5.95 16.82
N SER A 108 5.65 6.48 15.62
CA SER A 108 6.41 5.81 14.58
C SER A 108 7.00 6.83 13.60
N ASP A 109 8.04 6.44 12.89
CA ASP A 109 8.58 7.12 11.70
C ASP A 109 7.71 6.91 10.45
N HIS A 110 6.73 6.01 10.50
CA HIS A 110 5.67 5.85 9.50
C HIS A 110 4.32 6.37 10.06
N ALA A 111 3.65 7.22 9.29
CA ALA A 111 2.30 7.66 9.55
C ALA A 111 1.30 6.56 9.15
N PRO A 112 0.26 6.27 9.96
CA PRO A 112 -0.73 5.25 9.63
C PRO A 112 -1.45 5.54 8.32
N PHE A 113 -1.44 4.59 7.39
CA PHE A 113 -2.27 4.61 6.18
C PHE A 113 -3.56 3.83 6.45
N VAL A 114 -4.69 4.53 6.51
CA VAL A 114 -6.02 3.99 6.79
C VAL A 114 -6.84 3.95 5.52
N VAL A 115 -7.51 2.82 5.27
CA VAL A 115 -8.41 2.62 4.14
C VAL A 115 -9.73 2.03 4.66
N ASP A 116 -10.83 2.66 4.27
CA ASP A 116 -12.19 2.19 4.50
C ASP A 116 -12.71 1.46 3.26
N LEU A 117 -13.13 0.20 3.46
CA LEU A 117 -13.48 -0.75 2.41
C LEU A 117 -14.86 -1.37 2.68
N GLU A 118 -15.65 -1.48 1.64
CA GLU A 118 -16.91 -2.23 1.64
C GLU A 118 -16.81 -3.38 0.65
N CYS A 119 -17.26 -4.58 1.05
CA CYS A 119 -17.34 -5.72 0.14
C CYS A 119 -18.30 -5.40 -1.02
N ALA A 120 -17.82 -5.59 -2.24
CA ALA A 120 -18.63 -5.40 -3.45
C ALA A 120 -19.54 -6.60 -3.73
#